data_AF-A0A1Z8NDZ4-F1
#
_entry.id   AF-A0A1Z8NDZ4-F1
#
_cell.length_a   1.000
_cell.length_b   1.000
_cell.length_c   1.000
_cell.angle_alpha   90.00
_cell.angle_beta   90.00
_cell.angle_gamma   90.00
#
_symmetry.space_group_name_H-M   'P 1'
#
loop_
_entity.id
_entity.type
_entity.pdbx_description
1 polymer ?
#
loop_
_entity_poly.entity_id
_entity_poly.type
_entity_poly.pdbx_seq_one_letter_code
_entity_poly.pdbx_strand_id
1 'polypeptide(L)'
;MNNWIYQGLKFEPDEPFTFERYGKDWYGFVYCITNRATNKKYIGKKFFWKPKTLPITKKRKRRQRLKVESDWRTYYGSNKHLQEDVLEMGEDFFYREIIYLCKTKGECAYYEAKEQFDKEVLLSENYYNGIINCRIGGNAVKNLK
;
A
#
# COMPACT_ATOMS: atom_id res chain seq x y z
N MET A 1 -9.14 -12.39 -5.23
CA MET A 1 -8.74 -11.81 -6.55
C MET A 1 -8.31 -10.36 -6.35
N ASN A 2 -7.55 -9.75 -7.28
CA ASN A 2 -7.20 -8.33 -7.16
C ASN A 2 -8.43 -7.46 -7.42
N ASN A 3 -8.91 -6.73 -6.41
CA ASN A 3 -10.10 -5.87 -6.50
C ASN A 3 -9.80 -4.42 -6.11
N TRP A 4 -8.54 -3.99 -6.22
CA TRP A 4 -8.18 -2.59 -6.00
C TRP A 4 -8.80 -1.70 -7.08
N ILE A 5 -9.42 -0.60 -6.68
CA ILE A 5 -9.95 0.42 -7.59
C ILE A 5 -9.03 1.64 -7.58
N TYR A 6 -8.72 2.18 -8.75
CA TYR A 6 -7.98 3.43 -8.92
C TYR A 6 -8.72 4.29 -9.94
N GLN A 7 -9.05 5.54 -9.56
CA GLN A 7 -9.81 6.46 -10.42
C GLN A 7 -11.13 5.87 -10.94
N GLY A 8 -11.84 5.12 -10.09
CA GLY A 8 -13.11 4.48 -10.42
C GLY A 8 -13.02 3.20 -11.26
N LEU A 9 -11.81 2.83 -11.71
CA LEU A 9 -11.57 1.64 -12.52
C LEU A 9 -10.79 0.59 -11.75
N LYS A 10 -10.98 -0.68 -12.08
CA LYS A 10 -10.18 -1.76 -11.50
C LYS A 10 -8.70 -1.57 -11.88
N PHE A 11 -7.82 -1.55 -10.89
CA PHE A 11 -6.39 -1.41 -11.09
C PHE A 11 -5.78 -2.75 -11.49
N GLU A 12 -5.56 -2.95 -12.79
CA GLU A 12 -4.97 -4.15 -13.37
C GLU A 12 -3.73 -3.77 -14.20
N PRO A 13 -2.51 -3.92 -13.67
CA PRO A 13 -1.31 -3.67 -14.44
C PRO A 13 -1.04 -4.79 -15.44
N ASP A 14 -0.43 -4.48 -16.59
CA ASP A 14 -0.08 -5.51 -17.57
C ASP A 14 0.97 -6.47 -17.02
N GLU A 15 0.82 -7.74 -17.34
CA GLU A 15 1.77 -8.78 -16.98
C GLU A 15 2.94 -8.87 -17.99
N PRO A 16 4.16 -9.23 -17.53
CA PRO A 16 4.52 -9.52 -16.14
C PRO A 16 4.72 -8.22 -15.32
N PHE A 17 4.14 -8.18 -14.11
CA PHE A 17 4.27 -7.04 -13.19
C PHE A 17 5.59 -7.13 -12.38
N THR A 18 6.68 -6.66 -12.97
CA THR A 18 8.03 -6.73 -12.39
C THR A 18 8.57 -5.37 -11.97
N PHE A 19 9.52 -5.38 -11.01
CA PHE A 19 10.17 -4.16 -10.54
C PHE A 19 10.97 -3.48 -11.65
N GLU A 20 11.55 -4.25 -12.57
CA GLU A 20 12.34 -3.74 -13.68
C GLU A 20 11.49 -2.93 -14.66
N ARG A 21 10.24 -3.36 -14.89
CA ARG A 21 9.31 -2.71 -15.80
C ARG A 21 8.60 -1.52 -15.16
N TYR A 22 8.11 -1.65 -13.93
CA TYR A 22 7.22 -0.67 -13.30
C TYR A 22 7.82 0.08 -12.11
N GLY A 23 8.92 -0.41 -11.54
CA GLY A 23 9.40 0.04 -10.23
C GLY A 23 9.96 1.47 -10.18
N LYS A 24 10.19 2.11 -11.35
CA LYS A 24 10.55 3.53 -11.44
C LYS A 24 9.33 4.44 -11.36
N ASP A 25 8.19 3.98 -11.87
CA ASP A 25 6.95 4.74 -11.94
C ASP A 25 6.10 4.48 -10.70
N TRP A 26 6.00 3.22 -10.28
CA TRP A 26 5.17 2.79 -9.16
C TRP A 26 5.99 1.97 -8.18
N TYR A 27 6.40 2.60 -7.08
CA TYR A 27 7.03 1.89 -5.96
C TYR A 27 5.98 1.31 -5.01
N GLY A 28 4.90 2.05 -4.80
CA GLY A 28 3.82 1.70 -3.90
C GLY A 28 2.67 2.67 -4.05
N PHE A 29 1.74 2.58 -3.14
CA PHE A 29 0.51 3.35 -3.19
C PHE A 29 -0.04 3.64 -1.81
N VAL A 30 -0.81 4.72 -1.72
CA VAL A 30 -1.65 5.07 -0.58
C VAL A 30 -3.07 4.66 -0.90
N TYR A 31 -3.80 4.14 0.07
CA TYR A 31 -5.12 3.59 -0.12
C TYR A 31 -6.11 3.99 0.97
N CYS A 32 -7.40 3.87 0.63
CA CYS A 32 -8.53 3.85 1.56
C CYS A 32 -9.21 2.47 1.47
N ILE A 33 -9.44 1.82 2.61
CA ILE A 33 -10.32 0.65 2.69
C ILE A 33 -11.58 1.08 3.43
N THR A 34 -12.74 0.86 2.83
CA THR A 34 -14.05 1.18 3.43
C THR A 34 -14.80 -0.11 3.72
N ASN A 35 -15.15 -0.34 4.99
CA ASN A 35 -16.15 -1.34 5.37
C ASN A 35 -17.53 -0.79 4.97
N ARG A 36 -18.20 -1.43 4.02
CA ARG A 36 -19.50 -0.98 3.49
C ARG A 36 -20.66 -1.24 4.44
N ALA A 37 -20.51 -2.14 5.41
CA ALA A 37 -21.54 -2.40 6.41
C ALA A 37 -21.60 -1.28 7.46
N THR A 38 -20.43 -0.75 7.85
CA THR A 38 -20.31 0.22 8.96
C THR A 38 -19.92 1.63 8.50
N ASN A 39 -19.57 1.82 7.23
CA ASN A 39 -18.94 3.02 6.67
C ASN A 39 -17.58 3.41 7.27
N LYS A 40 -17.02 2.57 8.15
CA LYS A 40 -15.72 2.80 8.78
C LYS A 40 -14.59 2.63 7.77
N LYS A 41 -13.57 3.48 7.86
CA LYS A 41 -12.51 3.61 6.86
C LYS A 41 -11.12 3.38 7.43
N TYR A 42 -10.18 3.01 6.59
CA TYR A 42 -8.79 2.88 6.97
C TYR A 42 -7.89 3.45 5.88
N ILE A 43 -7.04 4.40 6.27
CA ILE A 43 -6.03 5.00 5.38
C ILE A 43 -4.67 4.40 5.70
N GLY A 44 -4.00 3.87 4.69
CA GLY A 44 -2.64 3.37 4.84
C GLY A 44 -1.88 3.35 3.52
N LYS A 45 -0.65 2.84 3.56
CA LYS A 45 0.16 2.59 2.36
C LYS A 45 0.58 1.13 2.20
N LYS A 46 0.84 0.74 0.96
CA LYS A 46 1.41 -0.57 0.61
C LYS A 46 2.44 -0.39 -0.49
N PHE A 47 3.57 -1.09 -0.39
CA PHE A 47 4.54 -1.16 -1.48
C PHE A 47 4.21 -2.31 -2.40
N PHE A 48 4.38 -2.12 -3.72
CA PHE A 48 4.27 -3.19 -4.71
C PHE A 48 5.44 -4.17 -4.62
N TRP A 49 6.57 -3.74 -4.05
CA TRP A 49 7.83 -4.47 -4.09
C TRP A 49 8.36 -4.78 -2.69
N LYS A 50 8.76 -6.03 -2.48
CA LYS A 50 9.49 -6.48 -1.29
C LYS A 50 10.92 -6.90 -1.65
N PRO A 51 11.91 -6.63 -0.77
CA PRO A 51 13.27 -7.11 -0.98
C PRO A 51 13.31 -8.64 -0.88
N LYS A 52 14.05 -9.27 -1.79
CA LYS A 52 14.35 -10.71 -1.77
C LYS A 52 15.85 -10.90 -1.95
N THR A 53 16.49 -11.58 -1.01
CA THR A 53 17.92 -11.91 -1.13
C THR A 53 18.06 -13.37 -1.51
N LEU A 54 18.67 -13.65 -2.66
CA LEU A 54 18.98 -15.02 -3.06
C LEU A 54 20.32 -15.45 -2.46
N PRO A 55 20.40 -16.66 -1.88
CA PRO A 55 21.62 -17.17 -1.28
C PRO A 55 22.70 -17.49 -2.32
N ILE A 56 23.92 -17.67 -1.83
CA ILE A 56 25.07 -18.14 -2.61
C ILE A 56 24.84 -19.61 -2.96
N THR A 57 25.12 -19.98 -4.21
CA THR A 57 25.06 -21.36 -4.71
C THR A 57 26.30 -21.67 -5.55
N LYS A 58 26.49 -22.93 -5.96
CA LYS A 58 27.62 -23.30 -6.85
C LYS A 58 27.68 -22.41 -8.12
N LYS A 59 26.51 -22.06 -8.69
CA LYS A 59 26.38 -21.17 -9.85
C LYS A 59 26.37 -19.68 -9.49
N ARG A 60 25.88 -19.30 -8.31
CA ARG A 60 25.79 -17.90 -7.86
C ARG A 60 26.82 -17.61 -6.75
N LYS A 61 27.99 -17.07 -7.11
CA LYS A 61 29.11 -16.82 -6.18
C LYS A 61 28.91 -15.64 -5.21
N ARG A 62 27.87 -14.82 -5.38
CA ARG A 62 27.55 -13.67 -4.51
C ARG A 62 26.07 -13.62 -4.18
N ARG A 63 25.70 -13.10 -3.01
CA ARG A 63 24.29 -12.84 -2.67
C ARG A 63 23.70 -11.85 -3.67
N GLN A 64 22.53 -12.16 -4.20
CA GLN A 64 21.84 -11.27 -5.14
C GLN A 64 20.65 -10.64 -4.41
N ARG A 65 20.62 -9.32 -4.37
CA ARG A 65 19.51 -8.54 -3.80
C ARG A 65 18.57 -8.16 -4.93
N LEU A 66 17.34 -8.63 -4.86
CA LEU A 66 16.27 -8.40 -5.83
C LEU A 66 15.12 -7.67 -5.16
N LYS A 67 14.23 -7.13 -5.98
CA LYS A 67 12.89 -6.71 -5.58
C LYS A 67 11.90 -7.58 -6.33
N VAL A 68 10.95 -8.15 -5.61
CA VAL A 68 9.89 -8.98 -6.18
C VAL A 68 8.54 -8.41 -5.79
N GLU A 69 7.51 -8.74 -6.56
CA GLU A 69 6.14 -8.35 -6.26
C GLU A 69 5.74 -8.80 -4.83
N SER A 70 5.04 -7.92 -4.12
CA SER A 70 4.46 -8.22 -2.82
C SER A 70 3.07 -8.85 -2.96
N ASP A 71 2.49 -9.21 -1.82
CA ASP A 71 1.10 -9.65 -1.62
C ASP A 71 0.05 -8.53 -1.80
N TRP A 72 0.36 -7.44 -2.53
CA TRP A 72 -0.49 -6.24 -2.54
C TRP A 72 -1.90 -6.51 -3.08
N ARG A 73 -2.04 -7.45 -4.02
CA ARG A 73 -3.32 -7.81 -4.66
C ARG A 73 -4.35 -8.34 -3.67
N THR A 74 -3.91 -9.10 -2.66
CA THR A 74 -4.77 -9.72 -1.63
C THR A 74 -4.66 -9.00 -0.28
N TYR A 75 -4.05 -7.83 -0.26
CA TYR A 75 -3.82 -7.08 0.96
C TYR A 75 -5.06 -6.27 1.38
N TYR A 76 -5.39 -6.33 2.68
CA TYR A 76 -6.53 -5.64 3.32
C TYR A 76 -6.10 -4.72 4.47
N GLY A 77 -4.89 -4.18 4.41
CA GLY A 77 -4.39 -3.25 5.43
C GLY A 77 -3.63 -3.94 6.56
N SER A 78 -3.06 -3.11 7.44
CA SER A 78 -2.23 -3.54 8.59
C SER A 78 -2.94 -3.38 9.94
N ASN A 79 -4.16 -2.87 9.96
CA ASN A 79 -4.91 -2.73 11.20
C ASN A 79 -5.54 -4.07 11.59
N LYS A 80 -5.36 -4.47 12.85
CA LYS A 80 -5.84 -5.76 13.36
C LYS A 80 -7.37 -5.88 13.29
N HIS A 81 -8.10 -4.86 13.77
CA HIS A 81 -9.57 -4.87 13.75
C HIS A 81 -10.15 -4.89 12.33
N LEU A 82 -9.53 -4.16 11.40
CA LEU A 82 -9.90 -4.25 9.99
C LEU A 82 -9.71 -5.67 9.45
N GLN A 83 -8.60 -6.34 9.78
CA GLN A 83 -8.34 -7.71 9.34
C GLN A 83 -9.32 -8.71 9.97
N GLU A 84 -9.68 -8.51 11.24
CA GLU A 84 -10.72 -9.29 11.94
C GLU A 84 -12.07 -9.13 11.23
N ASP A 85 -12.52 -7.90 10.98
CA ASP A 85 -13.78 -7.64 10.27
C ASP A 85 -13.77 -8.25 8.85
N VAL A 86 -12.64 -8.21 8.14
CA VAL A 86 -12.50 -8.84 6.81
C VAL A 86 -12.66 -10.36 6.88
N LEU A 87 -12.11 -11.00 7.91
CA LEU A 87 -12.23 -12.43 8.11
C LEU A 87 -13.66 -12.84 8.49
N GLU A 88 -14.33 -12.04 9.32
CA GLU A 88 -15.67 -12.34 9.83
C GLU A 88 -16.78 -12.04 8.81
N MET A 89 -16.72 -10.88 8.15
CA MET A 89 -17.76 -10.43 7.22
C MET A 89 -17.52 -10.93 5.79
N GLY A 90 -16.25 -11.19 5.44
CA GLY A 90 -15.84 -11.56 4.08
C GLY A 90 -15.43 -10.36 3.22
N GLU A 91 -14.59 -10.65 2.22
CA GLU A 91 -13.94 -9.64 1.37
C GLU A 91 -14.90 -8.71 0.62
N ASP A 92 -16.10 -9.18 0.26
CA ASP A 92 -17.07 -8.43 -0.56
C ASP A 92 -17.69 -7.22 0.17
N PHE A 93 -17.63 -7.19 1.49
CA PHE A 93 -18.04 -6.04 2.30
C PHE A 93 -17.02 -4.90 2.28
N PHE A 94 -15.83 -5.11 1.72
CA PHE A 94 -14.75 -4.14 1.76
C PHE A 94 -14.45 -3.57 0.39
N TYR A 95 -14.56 -2.25 0.30
CA TYR A 95 -14.13 -1.50 -0.87
C TYR A 95 -12.68 -1.05 -0.69
N ARG A 96 -11.82 -1.41 -1.64
CA ARG A 96 -10.39 -1.10 -1.63
C ARG A 96 -10.06 -0.10 -2.73
N GLU A 97 -9.71 1.12 -2.35
CA GLU A 97 -9.41 2.22 -3.25
C GLU A 97 -7.95 2.65 -3.11
N ILE A 98 -7.25 2.80 -4.23
CA ILE A 98 -5.97 3.46 -4.33
C ILE A 98 -6.23 4.97 -4.46
N ILE A 99 -5.65 5.76 -3.57
CA ILE A 99 -5.73 7.23 -3.59
C ILE A 99 -4.58 7.81 -4.41
N TYR A 100 -3.35 7.32 -4.19
CA TYR A 100 -2.15 7.77 -4.89
C TYR A 100 -1.27 6.61 -5.30
N LEU A 101 -0.80 6.63 -6.55
CA LEU A 101 0.36 5.84 -6.99
C LEU A 101 1.62 6.67 -6.77
N CYS A 102 2.62 6.09 -6.10
CA CYS A 102 3.82 6.80 -5.65
C CYS A 102 5.08 6.21 -6.28
N LYS A 103 6.00 7.06 -6.71
CA LYS A 103 7.28 6.67 -7.34
C LYS A 103 8.33 6.23 -6.33
N THR A 104 8.20 6.65 -5.07
CA THR A 104 9.18 6.34 -4.02
C THR A 104 8.54 6.00 -2.68
N LYS A 105 9.32 5.38 -1.78
CA LYS A 105 8.91 5.15 -0.38
C LYS A 105 8.61 6.45 0.36
N GLY A 106 9.34 7.51 0.04
CA GLY A 106 9.20 8.83 0.66
C GLY A 106 7.85 9.45 0.31
N GLU A 107 7.49 9.40 -0.97
CA GLU A 107 6.19 9.85 -1.47
C GLU A 107 5.05 9.06 -0.83
N CYS A 108 5.14 7.72 -0.76
CA CYS A 108 4.11 6.93 -0.08
C CYS A 108 3.91 7.36 1.39
N ALA A 109 5.01 7.57 2.12
CA ALA A 109 4.92 7.97 3.52
C ALA A 109 4.35 9.40 3.67
N TYR A 110 4.71 10.31 2.75
CA TYR A 110 4.23 11.69 2.79
C TYR A 110 2.73 11.75 2.54
N TYR A 111 2.27 11.14 1.45
CA TYR A 111 0.86 11.15 1.09
C TYR A 111 0.00 10.37 2.08
N GLU A 112 0.49 9.26 2.65
CA GLU A 112 -0.22 8.55 3.72
C GLU A 112 -0.44 9.46 4.93
N ALA A 113 0.63 10.10 5.43
CA ALA A 113 0.51 10.98 6.57
C ALA A 113 -0.38 12.19 6.24
N LYS A 114 -0.21 12.78 5.05
CA LYS A 114 -1.04 13.91 4.60
C LYS A 114 -2.53 13.54 4.61
N GLU A 115 -2.92 12.43 4.00
CA GLU A 115 -4.31 11.96 4.00
C GLU A 115 -4.83 11.67 5.40
N GLN A 116 -4.00 11.05 6.25
CA GLN A 116 -4.39 10.76 7.63
C GLN A 116 -4.66 12.04 8.45
N PHE A 117 -3.86 13.08 8.25
CA PHE A 117 -4.08 14.39 8.88
C PHE A 117 -5.29 15.12 8.26
N ASP A 118 -5.38 15.21 6.94
CA ASP A 118 -6.46 15.91 6.24
C ASP A 118 -7.84 15.32 6.56
N LYS A 119 -7.90 13.99 6.80
CA LYS A 119 -9.14 13.28 7.16
C LYS A 119 -9.34 13.10 8.66
N GLU A 120 -8.46 13.68 9.47
CA GLU A 120 -8.54 13.68 10.93
C GLU A 120 -8.75 12.28 11.52
N VAL A 121 -8.02 11.29 11.00
CA VAL A 121 -8.33 9.86 11.26
C VAL A 121 -8.22 9.44 12.72
N LEU A 122 -7.58 10.25 13.58
CA LEU A 122 -7.49 10.03 15.02
C LEU A 122 -8.54 10.83 15.82
N LEU A 123 -9.23 11.79 15.19
CA LEU A 123 -10.24 12.62 15.82
C LEU A 123 -11.66 12.17 15.47
N SER A 124 -11.79 11.16 14.60
CA SER A 124 -13.07 10.61 14.16
C SER A 124 -13.16 9.11 14.43
N GLU A 125 -14.28 8.67 15.00
CA GLU A 125 -14.58 7.25 15.22
C GLU A 125 -14.85 6.48 13.91
N ASN A 126 -15.01 7.21 12.80
CA ASN A 126 -15.22 6.66 11.47
C ASN A 126 -13.97 6.02 10.87
N TYR A 127 -12.84 6.01 11.58
CA TYR A 127 -11.60 5.39 11.11
C TYR A 127 -11.10 4.26 12.01
N TYR A 128 -10.54 3.22 11.39
CA TYR A 128 -9.82 2.15 12.09
C TYR A 128 -8.42 2.59 12.54
N ASN A 129 -7.90 3.70 12.00
CA ASN A 129 -6.56 4.20 12.31
C ASN A 129 -6.42 4.50 13.81
N GLY A 130 -5.46 3.84 14.47
CA GLY A 130 -5.14 4.11 15.88
C GLY A 130 -3.87 4.96 16.06
N ILE A 131 -3.08 5.15 15.00
CA ILE A 131 -1.83 5.93 15.02
C ILE A 131 -1.58 6.57 13.65
N ILE A 132 -0.86 7.69 13.65
CA ILE A 132 -0.21 8.28 12.48
C ILE A 132 1.30 8.20 12.72
N ASN A 133 2.01 7.44 11.89
CA ASN A 133 3.46 7.30 12.01
C ASN A 133 4.14 7.74 10.70
N CYS A 134 4.91 8.82 10.79
CA CYS A 134 5.57 9.44 9.66
C CYS A 134 7.05 9.68 9.97
N ARG A 135 7.95 9.10 9.15
CA ARG A 135 9.39 9.35 9.24
C ARG A 135 9.94 9.70 7.86
N ILE A 136 10.07 11.00 7.62
CA ILE A 136 10.43 11.55 6.31
C ILE A 136 11.45 12.67 6.51
N GLY A 137 12.52 12.65 5.71
CA GLY A 137 13.45 13.78 5.59
C GLY A 137 13.22 14.55 4.29
N GLY A 138 13.72 15.78 4.16
CA GLY A 138 13.47 16.64 2.99
C GLY A 138 13.83 15.97 1.64
N ASN A 139 14.91 15.18 1.60
CA ASN A 139 15.31 14.45 0.39
C ASN A 139 14.28 13.42 -0.09
N ALA A 140 13.42 12.90 0.79
CA ALA A 140 12.39 11.92 0.44
C ALA A 140 11.19 12.55 -0.31
N VAL A 141 11.07 13.87 -0.29
CA VAL A 141 9.96 14.62 -0.90
C VAL A 141 10.42 15.63 -1.95
N LYS A 142 11.70 15.60 -2.32
CA LYS A 142 12.30 16.57 -3.26
C LYS A 142 11.65 16.59 -4.66
N ASN A 143 10.97 15.52 -5.05
CA ASN A 143 10.31 15.38 -6.36
C ASN A 143 8.81 15.69 -6.29
N LEU A 144 8.29 16.10 -5.13
CA LEU A 144 6.87 16.45 -4.95
C LEU A 144 6.55 17.91 -5.28
N LYS A 145 7.57 18.70 -5.63
CA LYS A 145 7.46 20.10 -6.08
C LYS A 145 8.24 20.28 -7.36
#